data_AF-A0A0L0SDY2-F1
#
_entry.id   AF-A0A0L0SDY2-F1
#
_cell.length_a   1.000
_cell.length_b   1.000
_cell.length_c   1.000
_cell.angle_alpha   90.00
_cell.angle_beta   90.00
_cell.angle_gamma   90.00
#
_symmetry.space_group_name_H-M   'P 1'
#
loop_
_entity.id
_entity.type
_entity.pdbx_description
1 polymer ?
#
loop_
_entity_poly.entity_id
_entity_poly.type
_entity_poly.pdbx_seq_one_letter_code
_entity_poly.pdbx_strand_id
1 'polypeptide(L)'
;MTTRRDDSDDESRSHPAVQRFSDILLLLKASDFAAYDLSQPIDRRVLVLRKWIDVHPAKEFRCWVRNGRVFAISQRDTTHYYPFLVAEQDALARILVAFIATAVVPKFPVATFCIDMYLSRADNEPFIIDINPSTSTTDALLFTHAELDALPENAVTVRVVESEAAAAQSAPVFAAHRIPHDVVELSQGLTVAEFAEQWQKQVAEASVGLDG
;
A
#
# COMPACT_ATOMS: atom_id res chain seq x y z
N MET A 1 9.53 -21.75 -37.75
CA MET A 1 8.63 -22.41 -36.78
C MET A 1 8.88 -21.73 -35.44
N THR A 2 8.19 -20.61 -35.25
CA THR A 2 8.38 -19.65 -34.16
C THR A 2 7.24 -19.89 -33.18
N THR A 3 7.54 -20.44 -32.02
CA THR A 3 6.58 -20.56 -30.93
C THR A 3 6.43 -19.18 -30.28
N ARG A 4 5.30 -18.52 -30.56
CA ARG A 4 4.76 -17.44 -29.73
C ARG A 4 4.65 -17.98 -28.31
N ARG A 5 5.29 -17.32 -27.35
CA ARG A 5 4.94 -17.46 -25.94
C ARG A 5 3.66 -16.65 -25.74
N ASP A 6 2.67 -17.32 -25.17
CA ASP A 6 1.44 -16.69 -24.69
C ASP A 6 1.81 -15.75 -23.55
N ASP A 7 1.79 -14.44 -23.82
CA ASP A 7 1.73 -13.39 -22.81
C ASP A 7 0.25 -13.22 -22.41
N SER A 8 -0.28 -14.21 -21.69
CA SER A 8 -1.65 -14.17 -21.16
C SER A 8 -1.64 -14.42 -19.67
N ASP A 9 -1.00 -13.54 -18.90
CA ASP A 9 -1.14 -13.53 -17.45
C ASP A 9 -1.27 -12.08 -16.93
N ASP A 10 -2.47 -11.82 -16.39
CA ASP A 10 -2.83 -10.79 -15.42
C ASP A 10 -3.05 -9.32 -15.86
N GLU A 11 -4.04 -9.10 -16.73
CA GLU A 11 -4.68 -7.78 -16.95
C GLU A 11 -5.76 -7.42 -15.89
N SER A 12 -5.87 -8.16 -14.78
CA SER A 12 -7.10 -8.15 -13.96
C SER A 12 -7.16 -7.16 -12.78
N ARG A 13 -6.14 -6.33 -12.56
CA ARG A 13 -6.18 -5.31 -11.48
C ARG A 13 -5.76 -3.92 -11.94
N SER A 14 -6.52 -3.34 -12.87
CA SER A 14 -6.45 -1.89 -13.07
C SER A 14 -7.24 -1.19 -11.94
N HIS A 15 -6.52 -0.66 -10.95
CA HIS A 15 -7.11 0.36 -10.08
C HIS A 15 -7.61 1.51 -10.97
N PRO A 16 -8.87 1.96 -10.86
CA PRO A 16 -9.42 2.87 -11.85
C PRO A 16 -8.71 4.22 -11.72
N ALA A 17 -7.89 4.55 -12.71
CA ALA A 17 -7.44 5.90 -12.91
C ALA A 17 -8.68 6.81 -13.00
N VAL A 18 -8.79 7.79 -12.10
CA VAL A 18 -9.89 8.75 -12.12
C VAL A 18 -9.85 9.55 -13.43
N GLN A 19 -10.96 9.54 -14.17
CA GLN A 19 -11.04 10.21 -15.48
C GLN A 19 -11.82 11.52 -15.39
N ARG A 20 -12.73 11.66 -14.42
CA ARG A 20 -13.60 12.82 -14.27
C ARG A 20 -13.56 13.38 -12.85
N PHE A 21 -13.91 14.66 -12.75
CA PHE A 21 -14.03 15.34 -11.46
C PHE A 21 -15.03 14.66 -10.50
N SER A 22 -16.13 14.12 -11.04
CA SER A 22 -17.10 13.35 -10.25
C SER A 22 -16.49 12.12 -9.57
N ASP A 23 -15.55 11.45 -10.25
CA ASP A 23 -14.91 10.24 -9.73
C ASP A 23 -13.99 10.62 -8.55
N ILE A 24 -13.29 11.76 -8.66
CA ILE A 24 -12.49 12.32 -7.55
C ILE A 24 -13.37 12.61 -6.34
N LEU A 25 -14.50 13.30 -6.53
CA LEU A 25 -15.41 13.61 -5.43
C LEU A 25 -16.00 12.36 -4.79
N LEU A 26 -16.34 11.36 -5.60
CA LEU A 26 -16.87 10.08 -5.12
C LEU A 26 -15.85 9.36 -4.23
N LEU A 27 -14.61 9.21 -4.71
CA LEU A 27 -13.55 8.53 -3.96
C LEU A 27 -13.20 9.26 -2.66
N LEU A 28 -13.12 10.60 -2.69
CA LEU A 28 -12.83 11.39 -1.49
C LEU A 28 -13.96 11.29 -0.46
N LYS A 29 -15.23 11.28 -0.90
CA LYS A 29 -16.38 11.13 0.00
C LYS A 29 -16.49 9.75 0.63
N ALA A 30 -16.04 8.72 -0.08
CA ALA A 30 -16.08 7.33 0.38
C ALA A 30 -14.85 6.92 1.21
N SER A 31 -13.85 7.78 1.35
CA SER A 31 -12.58 7.45 2.00
C SER A 31 -12.57 7.86 3.48
N ASP A 32 -12.41 6.87 4.36
CA ASP A 32 -12.21 7.12 5.80
C ASP A 32 -10.93 7.92 6.08
N PHE A 33 -9.87 7.73 5.29
CA PHE A 33 -8.64 8.51 5.41
C PHE A 33 -8.87 9.97 5.04
N ALA A 34 -9.60 10.25 3.95
CA ALA A 34 -9.97 11.62 3.61
C ALA A 34 -10.86 12.24 4.69
N ALA A 35 -11.83 11.49 5.23
CA ALA A 35 -12.67 11.96 6.32
C ALA A 35 -11.86 12.26 7.60
N TYR A 36 -10.91 11.38 7.95
CA TYR A 36 -9.99 11.59 9.07
C TYR A 36 -9.17 12.86 8.87
N ASP A 37 -8.55 13.05 7.71
CA ASP A 37 -7.77 14.26 7.38
C ASP A 37 -8.64 15.51 7.48
N LEU A 38 -9.88 15.46 6.98
CA LEU A 38 -10.86 16.56 7.06
C LEU A 38 -11.31 16.89 8.49
N SER A 39 -11.22 15.93 9.42
CA SER A 39 -11.54 16.15 10.84
C SER A 39 -10.40 16.79 11.63
N GLN A 40 -9.16 16.73 11.13
CA GLN A 40 -7.99 17.30 11.84
C GLN A 40 -8.06 18.83 11.91
N PRO A 41 -7.63 19.45 13.02
CA PRO A 41 -7.68 20.90 13.22
C PRO A 41 -6.52 21.59 12.47
N ILE A 42 -6.59 21.62 11.13
CA ILE A 42 -5.58 22.25 10.28
C ILE A 42 -6.14 23.47 9.54
N ASP A 43 -5.35 24.54 9.49
CA ASP A 43 -5.78 25.83 8.95
C ASP A 43 -5.95 25.82 7.42
N ARG A 44 -5.24 24.92 6.72
CA ARG A 44 -5.24 24.85 5.26
C ARG A 44 -5.32 23.42 4.76
N ARG A 45 -6.21 23.21 3.80
CA ARG A 45 -6.37 21.94 3.08
C ARG A 45 -5.95 22.10 1.64
N VAL A 46 -5.39 21.04 1.07
CA VAL A 46 -4.97 21.00 -0.33
C VAL A 46 -5.52 19.73 -0.97
N LEU A 47 -6.02 19.86 -2.19
CA LEU A 47 -6.33 18.71 -3.04
C LEU A 47 -5.09 18.42 -3.88
N VAL A 48 -4.51 17.24 -3.69
CA VAL A 48 -3.34 16.80 -4.46
C VAL A 48 -3.82 15.84 -5.54
N LEU A 49 -3.65 16.21 -6.80
CA LEU A 49 -3.89 15.33 -7.95
C LEU A 49 -2.55 14.90 -8.52
N ARG A 50 -2.29 13.59 -8.52
CA ARG A 50 -1.09 13.00 -9.10
C ARG A 50 -1.45 12.32 -10.41
N LYS A 51 -0.55 12.37 -11.39
CA LYS A 51 -0.70 11.58 -12.61
C LYS A 51 -0.74 10.09 -12.21
N TRP A 52 -1.76 9.38 -12.67
CA TRP A 52 -1.82 7.94 -12.49
C TRP A 52 -0.66 7.27 -13.22
N ILE A 53 0.00 6.36 -12.53
CA ILE A 53 1.09 5.53 -13.05
C ILE A 53 0.80 4.08 -12.69
N ASP A 54 1.17 3.17 -13.58
CA ASP A 54 1.13 1.74 -13.28
C ASP A 54 2.36 1.38 -12.44
N VAL A 55 2.11 0.99 -11.19
CA VAL A 55 3.13 0.65 -10.21
C VAL A 55 3.01 -0.83 -9.92
N HIS A 56 4.10 -1.59 -10.12
CA HIS A 56 4.08 -3.01 -9.74
C HIS A 56 4.12 -3.13 -8.21
N PRO A 57 3.13 -3.78 -7.56
CA PRO A 57 3.09 -3.87 -6.09
C PRO A 57 4.35 -4.51 -5.47
N ALA A 58 4.91 -5.54 -6.12
CA ALA A 58 6.17 -6.18 -5.74
C ALA A 58 7.39 -5.24 -5.64
N LYS A 59 7.38 -4.07 -6.28
CA LYS A 59 8.51 -3.13 -6.27
C LYS A 59 8.22 -1.89 -5.41
N GLU A 60 7.18 -1.93 -4.58
CA GLU A 60 6.90 -0.92 -3.57
C GLU A 60 7.40 -1.34 -2.18
N PHE A 61 8.03 -0.40 -1.49
CA PHE A 61 8.64 -0.61 -0.18
C PHE A 61 8.37 0.57 0.75
N ARG A 62 8.11 0.30 2.03
CA ARG A 62 8.15 1.32 3.08
C ARG A 62 9.51 1.29 3.76
N CYS A 63 10.20 2.43 3.74
CA CYS A 63 11.48 2.60 4.41
C CYS A 63 11.28 3.46 5.66
N TRP A 64 11.80 3.00 6.80
CA TRP A 64 11.78 3.72 8.07
C TRP A 64 13.11 4.43 8.27
N VAL A 65 13.03 5.74 8.49
CA VAL A 65 14.17 6.64 8.69
C VAL A 65 14.12 7.17 10.10
N ARG A 66 15.24 7.08 10.82
CA ARG A 66 15.43 7.66 12.16
C ARG A 66 16.77 8.37 12.17
N ASN A 67 16.80 9.60 12.70
CA ASN A 67 18.03 10.42 12.75
C ASN A 67 18.75 10.55 11.39
N GLY A 68 17.99 10.63 10.29
CA GLY A 68 18.50 10.75 8.93
C GLY A 68 19.07 9.45 8.34
N ARG A 69 18.86 8.30 9.00
CA ARG A 69 19.35 6.99 8.55
C ARG A 69 18.20 6.03 8.36
N VAL A 70 18.19 5.32 7.24
CA VAL A 70 17.29 4.17 7.06
C VAL A 70 17.73 3.07 8.01
N PHE A 71 16.79 2.48 8.75
CA PHE A 71 17.07 1.36 9.67
C PHE A 71 16.15 0.16 9.44
N ALA A 72 15.00 0.34 8.80
CA ALA A 72 14.11 -0.77 8.43
C ALA A 72 13.46 -0.56 7.07
N ILE A 73 13.25 -1.65 6.33
CA ILE A 73 12.57 -1.66 5.03
C ILE A 73 11.58 -2.82 5.02
N SER A 74 10.33 -2.55 4.66
CA SER A 74 9.28 -3.56 4.46
C SER A 74 8.82 -3.56 3.01
N GLN A 75 8.59 -4.74 2.44
CA GLN A 75 7.71 -4.90 1.27
C GLN A 75 6.34 -4.25 1.59
N ARG A 76 5.79 -3.48 0.65
CA ARG A 76 4.52 -2.76 0.85
C ARG A 76 3.30 -3.66 0.73
N ASP A 77 3.32 -4.57 -0.25
CA ASP A 77 2.30 -5.60 -0.43
C ASP A 77 2.61 -6.80 0.46
N THR A 78 2.01 -6.85 1.63
CA THR A 78 2.25 -7.96 2.59
C THR A 78 1.48 -9.23 2.23
N THR A 79 0.62 -9.19 1.21
CA THR A 79 -0.33 -10.26 0.88
C THR A 79 0.10 -11.14 -0.28
N HIS A 80 1.25 -10.85 -0.90
CA HIS A 80 1.79 -11.65 -2.01
C HIS A 80 3.25 -12.02 -1.76
N TYR A 81 3.56 -13.26 -2.08
CA TYR A 81 4.93 -13.76 -2.11
C TYR A 81 5.55 -13.51 -3.50
N TYR A 82 6.71 -12.87 -3.53
CA TYR A 82 7.47 -12.67 -4.76
C TYR A 82 8.85 -13.33 -4.61
N PRO A 83 9.11 -14.48 -5.24
CA PRO A 83 10.37 -15.22 -5.08
C PRO A 83 11.62 -14.39 -5.34
N PHE A 84 11.56 -13.46 -6.31
CA PHE A 84 12.70 -12.60 -6.65
C PHE A 84 13.04 -11.63 -5.51
N LEU A 85 12.07 -11.20 -4.69
CA LEU A 85 12.33 -10.29 -3.58
C LEU A 85 13.21 -10.96 -2.52
N VAL A 86 12.98 -12.23 -2.20
CA VAL A 86 13.82 -12.97 -1.26
C VAL A 86 15.27 -13.06 -1.77
N ALA A 87 15.45 -13.25 -3.08
CA ALA A 87 16.78 -13.34 -3.69
C ALA A 87 17.49 -11.98 -3.81
N GLU A 88 16.75 -10.89 -4.08
CA GLU A 88 17.30 -9.60 -4.46
C GLU A 88 17.18 -8.51 -3.38
N GLN A 89 16.52 -8.77 -2.25
CA GLN A 89 16.19 -7.76 -1.24
C GLN A 89 17.38 -6.89 -0.81
N ASP A 90 18.56 -7.48 -0.64
CA ASP A 90 19.75 -6.73 -0.22
C ASP A 90 20.23 -5.76 -1.30
N ALA A 91 20.11 -6.13 -2.58
CA ALA A 91 20.48 -5.27 -3.70
C ALA A 91 19.49 -4.10 -3.83
N LEU A 92 18.20 -4.40 -3.73
CA LEU A 92 17.13 -3.39 -3.78
C LEU A 92 17.22 -2.43 -2.58
N ALA A 93 17.47 -2.96 -1.38
CA ALA A 93 17.68 -2.17 -0.16
C ALA A 93 18.85 -1.20 -0.31
N ARG A 94 19.98 -1.62 -0.89
CA ARG A 94 21.12 -0.72 -1.14
C ARG A 94 20.74 0.47 -2.02
N ILE A 95 19.95 0.24 -3.07
CA ILE A 95 19.46 1.31 -3.96
C ILE A 95 18.59 2.30 -3.17
N LEU A 96 17.62 1.78 -2.40
CA LEU A 96 16.71 2.60 -1.58
C LEU A 96 17.46 3.43 -0.54
N VAL A 97 18.36 2.79 0.21
CA VAL A 97 19.17 3.44 1.26
C VAL A 97 20.04 4.54 0.66
N ALA A 98 20.72 4.27 -0.46
CA ALA A 98 21.57 5.25 -1.13
C ALA A 98 20.76 6.46 -1.62
N PHE A 99 19.61 6.22 -2.26
CA PHE A 99 18.73 7.29 -2.72
C PHE A 99 18.20 8.14 -1.56
N ILE A 100 17.70 7.52 -0.49
CA ILE A 100 17.17 8.24 0.67
C ILE A 100 18.27 9.09 1.31
N ALA A 101 19.46 8.53 1.53
CA ALA A 101 20.55 9.23 2.18
C ALA A 101 21.09 10.41 1.35
N THR A 102 21.10 10.29 0.02
CA THR A 102 21.75 11.29 -0.86
C THR A 102 20.77 12.29 -1.48
N ALA A 103 19.54 11.88 -1.78
CA ALA A 103 18.57 12.70 -2.49
C ALA A 103 17.47 13.25 -1.58
N VAL A 104 17.08 12.52 -0.53
CA VAL A 104 15.94 12.87 0.34
C VAL A 104 16.40 13.57 1.61
N VAL A 105 17.23 12.92 2.42
CA VAL A 105 17.65 13.41 3.75
C VAL A 105 18.25 14.82 3.71
N PRO A 106 19.11 15.20 2.75
CA PRO A 106 19.66 16.55 2.69
C PRO A 106 18.63 17.66 2.42
N LYS A 107 17.44 17.31 1.91
CA LYS A 107 16.40 18.26 1.47
C LYS A 107 15.15 18.21 2.34
N PHE A 108 14.96 17.14 3.11
CA PHE A 108 13.76 16.96 3.92
C PHE A 108 13.98 17.54 5.33
N PRO A 109 13.04 18.37 5.84
CA PRO A 109 13.26 19.13 7.07
C PRO A 109 13.19 18.29 8.36
N VAL A 110 12.82 17.01 8.25
CA VAL A 110 12.62 16.11 9.39
C VAL A 110 13.56 14.92 9.28
N ALA A 111 14.20 14.55 10.38
CA ALA A 111 15.18 13.45 10.41
C ALA A 111 14.55 12.07 10.69
N THR A 112 13.32 12.02 11.18
CA THR A 112 12.61 10.78 11.53
C THR A 112 11.24 10.75 10.86
N PHE A 113 11.05 9.81 9.95
CA PHE A 113 9.86 9.67 9.10
C PHE A 113 9.84 8.26 8.49
N CYS A 114 8.73 7.87 7.88
CA CYS A 114 8.73 6.74 6.95
C CYS A 114 8.41 7.24 5.54
N ILE A 115 9.00 6.59 4.54
CA ILE A 115 8.89 6.95 3.14
C ILE A 115 8.54 5.71 2.33
N ASP A 116 7.47 5.83 1.54
CA ASP A 116 7.06 4.83 0.58
C ASP A 116 7.80 5.09 -0.72
N MET A 117 8.51 4.08 -1.18
CA MET A 117 9.40 4.12 -2.33
C MET A 117 8.98 3.06 -3.33
N TYR A 118 9.09 3.39 -4.60
CA TYR A 118 8.94 2.45 -5.70
C TYR A 118 10.25 2.32 -6.47
N LEU A 119 10.59 1.11 -6.91
CA LEU A 119 11.67 0.87 -7.84
C LEU A 119 11.09 0.57 -9.23
N SER A 120 11.44 1.37 -10.22
CA SER A 120 10.98 1.21 -11.60
C SER A 120 11.21 -0.22 -12.12
N ARG A 121 10.25 -0.77 -12.88
CA ARG A 121 10.36 -2.12 -13.46
C ARG A 121 11.57 -2.26 -14.41
N ALA A 122 11.94 -1.19 -15.11
CA ALA A 122 12.91 -1.25 -16.20
C ALA A 122 14.35 -1.28 -15.69
N ASP A 123 14.65 -0.49 -14.66
CA ASP A 123 16.03 -0.20 -14.25
C ASP A 123 16.19 -0.04 -12.72
N ASN A 124 15.14 -0.32 -11.94
CA ASN A 124 15.07 -0.03 -10.51
C ASN A 124 15.37 1.43 -10.17
N GLU A 125 15.06 2.39 -11.06
CA GLU A 125 15.13 3.81 -10.73
C GLU A 125 14.20 4.11 -9.54
N PRO A 126 14.69 4.77 -8.46
CA PRO A 126 13.89 5.03 -7.27
C PRO A 126 12.95 6.21 -7.44
N PHE A 127 11.68 6.01 -7.06
CA PHE A 127 10.64 7.02 -7.04
C PHE A 127 10.04 7.14 -5.65
N ILE A 128 9.80 8.37 -5.20
CA ILE A 128 9.06 8.63 -3.96
C ILE A 128 7.57 8.50 -4.25
N ILE A 129 6.90 7.58 -3.56
CA ILE A 129 5.45 7.43 -3.60
C ILE A 129 4.82 8.31 -2.53
N ASP A 130 5.28 8.22 -1.28
CA ASP A 130 4.68 9.01 -0.21
C ASP A 130 5.63 9.21 0.98
N ILE A 131 5.39 10.21 1.82
CA ILE A 131 6.14 10.41 3.07
C ILE A 131 5.14 10.56 4.21
N ASN A 132 5.31 9.74 5.23
CA ASN A 132 4.41 9.65 6.38
C ASN A 132 5.17 9.91 7.70
N PRO A 133 4.50 10.43 8.73
CA PRO A 133 5.07 10.51 10.07
C PRO A 133 5.46 9.14 10.60
N SER A 134 6.60 9.03 11.29
CA SER A 134 6.99 7.77 11.95
C SER A 134 6.25 7.65 13.30
N THR A 135 4.99 7.23 13.25
CA THR A 135 4.12 7.11 14.44
C THR A 135 3.29 5.84 14.40
N SER A 136 2.64 5.50 15.52
CA SER A 136 1.76 4.33 15.64
C SER A 136 0.52 4.36 14.74
N THR A 137 0.15 5.52 14.20
CA THR A 137 -0.99 5.63 13.26
C THR A 137 -0.62 5.20 11.85
N THR A 138 0.67 5.07 11.55
CA THR A 138 1.16 4.65 10.24
C THR A 138 1.42 3.15 10.24
N ASP A 139 0.87 2.43 9.26
CA ASP A 139 1.01 0.98 9.13
C ASP A 139 2.48 0.53 9.16
N ALA A 140 2.82 -0.37 10.07
CA ALA A 140 4.16 -0.94 10.22
C ALA A 140 4.43 -2.09 9.23
N LEU A 141 3.39 -2.57 8.52
CA LEU A 141 3.47 -3.61 7.49
C LEU A 141 4.04 -4.93 8.05
N LEU A 142 5.21 -5.37 7.58
CA LEU A 142 5.85 -6.61 8.05
C LEU A 142 6.56 -6.44 9.40
N PHE A 143 6.40 -5.31 10.07
CA PHE A 143 6.89 -5.05 11.42
C PHE A 143 5.74 -4.71 12.36
N THR A 144 6.03 -4.78 13.66
CA THR A 144 5.27 -4.07 14.69
C THR A 144 6.01 -2.79 15.08
N HIS A 145 5.29 -1.78 15.59
CA HIS A 145 5.94 -0.56 16.09
C HIS A 145 6.91 -0.83 17.24
N ALA A 146 6.58 -1.78 18.12
CA ALA A 146 7.47 -2.19 19.21
C ALA A 146 8.80 -2.77 18.69
N GLU A 147 8.76 -3.55 17.60
CA GLU A 147 9.98 -4.03 16.94
C GLU A 147 10.76 -2.86 16.32
N LEU A 148 10.10 -1.95 15.60
CA LEU A 148 10.75 -0.79 14.98
C LEU A 148 11.46 0.08 16.04
N ASP A 149 10.86 0.27 17.21
CA ASP A 149 11.47 1.01 18.31
C ASP A 149 12.72 0.32 18.87
N ALA A 150 12.74 -1.01 18.87
CA ALA A 150 13.86 -1.81 19.39
C ALA A 150 15.00 -2.03 18.37
N LEU A 151 14.77 -1.80 17.07
CA LEU A 151 15.79 -2.01 16.04
C LEU A 151 16.94 -0.99 16.15
N PRO A 152 18.21 -1.44 15.97
CA PRO A 152 19.36 -0.56 16.06
C PRO A 152 19.57 0.25 14.77
N GLU A 153 20.06 1.49 14.89
CA GLU A 153 20.24 2.42 13.75
C GLU A 153 21.51 2.17 12.91
N ASN A 154 22.39 1.28 13.37
CA ASN A 154 23.66 0.96 12.69
C ASN A 154 23.52 -0.16 11.64
N ALA A 155 22.36 -0.81 11.56
CA ALA A 155 22.06 -1.85 10.60
C ALA A 155 20.69 -1.60 9.97
N VAL A 156 20.52 -2.03 8.71
CA VAL A 156 19.23 -1.98 8.03
C VAL A 156 18.61 -3.37 8.09
N THR A 157 17.43 -3.48 8.69
CA THR A 157 16.63 -4.71 8.66
C THR A 157 15.64 -4.67 7.51
N VAL A 158 15.72 -5.64 6.60
CA VAL A 158 14.81 -5.77 5.47
C VAL A 158 13.87 -6.94 5.73
N ARG A 159 12.56 -6.72 5.54
CA ARG A 159 11.54 -7.77 5.58
C ARG A 159 10.77 -7.78 4.27
N VAL A 160 10.68 -8.95 3.68
CA VAL A 160 9.83 -9.27 2.54
C VAL A 160 8.97 -10.47 2.91
N VAL A 161 7.90 -10.71 2.16
CA VAL A 161 7.12 -11.93 2.33
C VAL A 161 7.96 -13.10 1.82
N GLU A 162 8.21 -14.09 2.67
CA GLU A 162 9.17 -15.17 2.36
C GLU A 162 8.52 -16.44 1.79
N SER A 163 7.19 -16.56 1.84
CA SER A 163 6.46 -17.71 1.30
C SER A 163 4.97 -17.41 1.09
N GLU A 164 4.31 -18.24 0.26
CA GLU A 164 2.85 -18.19 0.08
C GLU A 164 2.09 -18.39 1.39
N ALA A 165 2.61 -19.23 2.30
CA ALA A 165 1.98 -19.45 3.60
C ALA A 165 2.02 -18.18 4.48
N ALA A 166 3.13 -17.45 4.46
CA ALA A 166 3.24 -16.17 5.15
C ALA A 166 2.32 -15.10 4.53
N ALA A 167 2.24 -15.07 3.20
CA ALA A 167 1.34 -14.20 2.45
C ALA A 167 -0.14 -14.43 2.84
N ALA A 168 -0.56 -15.68 2.90
CA ALA A 168 -1.94 -16.07 3.25
C ALA A 168 -2.30 -15.76 4.72
N GLN A 169 -1.31 -15.68 5.61
CA GLN A 169 -1.52 -15.31 7.02
C GLN A 169 -1.46 -13.80 7.26
N SER A 170 -1.03 -13.01 6.27
CA SER A 170 -1.03 -11.56 6.39
C SER A 170 -2.45 -11.03 6.45
N ALA A 171 -2.81 -10.40 7.57
CA ALA A 171 -4.02 -9.61 7.74
C ALA A 171 -3.66 -8.12 7.74
N PRO A 172 -3.84 -7.39 6.63
CA PRO A 172 -3.45 -5.98 6.56
C PRO A 172 -4.25 -5.15 7.56
N VAL A 173 -3.57 -4.37 8.40
CA VAL A 173 -4.16 -3.62 9.53
C VAL A 173 -5.33 -2.74 9.08
N PHE A 174 -5.19 -2.15 7.90
CA PHE A 174 -6.17 -1.24 7.30
C PHE A 174 -6.96 -1.87 6.15
N ALA A 175 -7.09 -3.21 6.12
CA ALA A 175 -7.79 -3.91 5.05
C ALA A 175 -9.24 -3.45 4.87
N ALA A 176 -9.93 -3.09 5.96
CA ALA A 176 -11.31 -2.60 5.94
C ALA A 176 -11.47 -1.32 5.09
N HIS A 177 -10.49 -0.42 5.11
CA HIS A 177 -10.53 0.83 4.33
C HIS A 177 -10.30 0.63 2.82
N ARG A 178 -10.04 -0.61 2.37
CA ARG A 178 -9.91 -0.96 0.96
C ARG A 178 -11.21 -1.49 0.35
N ILE A 179 -12.28 -1.55 1.14
CA ILE A 179 -13.56 -2.12 0.76
C ILE A 179 -14.64 -1.03 0.99
N PRO A 180 -15.68 -0.93 0.14
CA PRO A 180 -16.75 0.06 0.32
C PRO A 180 -17.39 -0.02 1.70
N HIS A 181 -17.77 1.13 2.26
CA HIS A 181 -18.36 1.24 3.60
C HIS A 181 -19.58 0.33 3.77
N ASP A 182 -20.47 0.27 2.76
CA ASP A 182 -21.67 -0.58 2.80
C ASP A 182 -21.32 -2.06 3.01
N VAL A 183 -20.24 -2.53 2.41
CA VAL A 183 -19.77 -3.92 2.54
C VAL A 183 -19.18 -4.17 3.93
N VAL A 184 -18.45 -3.19 4.48
CA VAL A 184 -17.91 -3.27 5.85
C VAL A 184 -19.06 -3.31 6.86
N GLU A 185 -20.04 -2.42 6.72
CA GLU A 185 -21.23 -2.34 7.58
C GLU A 185 -22.05 -3.63 7.53
N LEU A 186 -22.26 -4.19 6.33
CA LEU A 186 -22.91 -5.49 6.15
C LEU A 186 -22.15 -6.64 6.81
N SER A 187 -20.83 -6.58 6.90
CA SER A 187 -20.03 -7.63 7.53
C SER A 187 -20.00 -7.57 9.06
N GLN A 188 -20.42 -6.46 9.66
CA GLN A 188 -20.34 -6.28 11.12
C GLN A 188 -21.26 -7.25 11.85
N GLY A 189 -20.68 -8.11 12.69
CA GLY A 189 -21.42 -9.07 13.51
C GLY A 189 -21.87 -10.33 12.78
N LEU A 190 -21.47 -10.53 11.52
CA LEU A 190 -21.75 -11.74 10.76
C LEU A 190 -20.52 -12.64 10.69
N THR A 191 -20.76 -13.95 10.70
CA THR A 191 -19.76 -14.91 10.23
C THR A 191 -19.60 -14.82 8.71
N VAL A 192 -18.49 -15.34 8.18
CA VAL A 192 -18.21 -15.32 6.72
C VAL A 192 -19.33 -15.97 5.90
N ALA A 193 -19.95 -17.02 6.42
CA ALA A 193 -21.06 -17.72 5.75
C ALA A 193 -22.34 -16.87 5.74
N GLU A 194 -22.69 -16.25 6.87
CA GLU A 194 -23.86 -15.38 6.98
C GLU A 194 -23.72 -14.13 6.11
N PHE A 195 -22.51 -13.55 6.05
CA PHE A 195 -22.21 -12.44 5.14
C PHE A 195 -22.39 -12.85 3.68
N ALA A 196 -21.86 -14.01 3.27
CA ALA A 196 -21.97 -14.48 1.89
C ALA A 196 -23.44 -14.69 1.45
N GLU A 197 -24.27 -15.25 2.34
CA GLU A 197 -25.70 -15.45 2.08
C GLU A 197 -26.46 -14.12 1.97
N GLN A 198 -26.21 -13.17 2.88
CA GLN A 198 -26.84 -11.85 2.84
C GLN A 198 -26.41 -11.03 1.62
N TRP A 199 -25.13 -11.09 1.25
CA TRP A 199 -24.61 -10.43 0.06
C TRP A 199 -25.28 -10.94 -1.22
N GLN A 200 -25.38 -12.27 -1.38
CA GLN A 200 -26.05 -12.88 -2.54
C GLN A 200 -27.51 -12.47 -2.66
N LYS A 201 -28.22 -12.38 -1.53
CA LYS A 201 -29.61 -11.95 -1.49
C LYS A 201 -29.79 -10.49 -1.93
N GLN A 202 -28.96 -9.58 -1.44
CA GLN A 202 -29.05 -8.16 -1.83
C GLN A 202 -28.65 -7.92 -3.28
N VAL A 203 -27.64 -8.62 -3.80
CA VAL A 203 -27.28 -8.55 -5.22
C VAL A 203 -28.45 -9.04 -6.09
N ALA A 204 -29.11 -10.13 -5.71
CA ALA A 204 -30.29 -10.63 -6.42
C ALA A 204 -31.46 -9.62 -6.39
N GLU A 205 -31.75 -9.02 -5.24
CA GLU A 205 -32.80 -8.01 -5.09
C GLU A 205 -32.52 -6.73 -5.90
N ALA A 206 -31.26 -6.27 -5.92
CA ALA A 206 -30.86 -5.11 -6.71
C ALA A 206 -30.91 -5.37 -8.23
N SER A 207 -30.71 -6.61 -8.65
CA SER A 207 -30.78 -7.02 -10.06
C SER A 207 -32.21 -7.01 -10.60
N VAL A 208 -33.21 -7.26 -9.73
CA VAL A 208 -34.64 -7.31 -10.09
C VAL A 208 -35.24 -5.90 -10.21
N GLY A 209 -34.62 -4.88 -9.63
CA GLY A 209 -35.10 -3.49 -9.66
C GLY A 209 -34.74 -2.67 -10.91
N LEU A 210 -33.98 -3.23 -11.86
CA LEU A 210 -33.50 -2.51 -13.06
C LEU A 210 -34.35 -2.74 -14.32
N ASP A 211 -35.41 -3.55 -14.25
CA ASP A 211 -36.33 -3.86 -15.35
C ASP A 211 -37.70 -3.16 -15.24
N GLY A 212 -37.81 -2.09 -14.43
CA GLY A 212 -39.05 -1.33 -14.17
C GLY A 212 -39.05 0.09 -14.70
#